data_AF-A0A962GL71-F1
#
_entry.id   AF-A0A962GL71-F1
#
_cell.length_a   1.000
_cell.length_b   1.000
_cell.length_c   1.000
_cell.angle_alpha   90.00
_cell.angle_beta   90.00
_cell.angle_gamma   90.00
#
_symmetry.space_group_name_H-M   'P 1'
#
loop_
_entity.id
_entity.type
_entity.pdbx_description
1 polymer ?
#
loop_
_entity_poly.entity_id
_entity_poly.type
_entity_poly.pdbx_seq_one_letter_code
_entity_poly.pdbx_strand_id
1 'polypeptide(L)'
;TLNKYGMEFEGVNIFKARKQVAEKLEQLGHIEKVEDYAHNVMYSEKSKAMIEPILSEQWFVSMKKLAEPAIKVVEEGKIKFYPEMWTKTYYHWMRNVRDWCISRQLWWGHQIPVWYHNETGEVYCDVKPPEDPENWTQDSDVLDTWFSSWLWPFSVFGWQNSEKDANNKELHYFYPTDLLVTASDII
;
A
#
# COMPACT_ATOMS: atom_id res chain seq x y z
N THR A 1 -4.59 20.51 -8.61
CA THR A 1 -5.08 21.41 -9.68
C THR A 1 -4.95 20.67 -11.00
N LEU A 2 -5.64 21.08 -12.06
CA LEU A 2 -5.47 20.43 -13.36
C LEU A 2 -4.09 20.73 -13.94
N ASN A 3 -3.49 19.74 -14.60
CA ASN A 3 -2.18 19.86 -15.24
C ASN A 3 -2.29 20.59 -16.60
N LYS A 4 -1.18 20.70 -17.32
CA LYS A 4 -1.08 21.34 -18.65
C LYS A 4 -2.02 20.80 -19.73
N TYR A 5 -2.54 19.58 -19.56
CA TYR A 5 -3.51 19.00 -20.50
C TYR A 5 -4.94 19.46 -20.21
N GLY A 6 -5.17 20.21 -19.14
CA GLY A 6 -6.45 20.82 -18.79
C GLY A 6 -6.84 22.05 -19.62
N MET A 7 -6.02 22.45 -20.60
CA MET A 7 -6.26 23.58 -21.51
C MET A 7 -6.59 24.88 -20.74
N GLU A 8 -7.75 25.49 -20.99
CA GLU A 8 -8.20 26.73 -20.32
C GLU A 8 -8.39 26.58 -18.81
N PHE A 9 -8.40 25.35 -18.29
CA PHE A 9 -8.54 25.05 -16.86
C PHE A 9 -7.21 24.65 -16.18
N GLU A 10 -6.08 24.76 -16.88
CA GLU A 10 -4.75 24.51 -16.28
C GLU A 10 -4.56 25.34 -14.99
N GLY A 11 -4.03 24.71 -13.95
CA GLY A 11 -3.79 25.37 -12.66
C GLY A 11 -5.06 25.58 -11.81
N VAL A 12 -6.26 25.33 -12.33
CA VAL A 12 -7.50 25.48 -11.58
C VAL A 12 -7.69 24.30 -10.62
N ASN A 13 -8.20 24.57 -9.42
CA ASN A 13 -8.56 23.53 -8.46
C ASN A 13 -9.69 22.65 -9.02
N ILE A 14 -9.60 21.33 -8.82
CA ILE A 14 -10.53 20.32 -9.34
C ILE A 14 -12.02 20.63 -9.13
N PHE A 15 -12.41 21.16 -7.96
CA PHE A 15 -13.81 21.45 -7.65
C PHE A 15 -14.31 22.69 -8.38
N LYS A 16 -13.44 23.68 -8.56
CA LYS A 16 -13.74 24.87 -9.37
C LYS A 16 -13.80 24.51 -10.85
N ALA A 17 -12.81 23.75 -11.33
CA ALA A 17 -12.75 23.27 -12.70
C ALA A 17 -14.00 22.45 -13.05
N ARG A 18 -14.47 21.55 -12.17
CA ARG A 18 -15.70 20.78 -12.39
C ARG A 18 -16.92 21.66 -12.70
N LYS A 19 -17.08 22.79 -11.99
CA LYS A 19 -18.19 23.74 -12.23
C LYS A 19 -18.01 24.48 -13.56
N GLN A 20 -16.81 24.99 -13.83
CA GLN A 20 -16.52 25.72 -15.06
C GLN A 20 -16.67 24.85 -16.31
N VAL A 21 -16.24 23.59 -16.23
CA VAL A 21 -16.41 22.60 -17.32
C VAL A 21 -17.91 22.35 -17.56
N ALA A 22 -18.72 22.21 -16.51
CA ALA A 22 -20.16 22.04 -16.67
C ALA A 22 -20.81 23.26 -17.34
N GLU A 23 -20.49 24.48 -16.91
CA GLU A 23 -20.97 25.72 -17.54
C GLU A 23 -20.56 25.81 -19.03
N LYS A 24 -19.33 25.39 -19.36
CA LYS A 24 -18.84 25.37 -20.73
C LYS A 24 -19.60 24.36 -21.59
N LEU A 25 -19.86 23.16 -21.07
CA LEU A 25 -20.64 22.14 -21.75
C LEU A 25 -22.08 22.59 -21.99
N GLU A 26 -22.68 23.32 -21.05
CA GLU A 26 -24.00 23.92 -21.20
C GLU A 26 -24.02 24.96 -22.33
N GLN A 27 -23.04 25.87 -22.37
CA GLN A 27 -22.89 26.86 -23.44
C GLN A 27 -22.72 26.24 -24.84
N LEU A 28 -22.06 25.09 -24.92
CA LEU A 28 -21.87 24.34 -26.16
C LEU A 28 -23.08 23.47 -26.55
N GLY A 29 -24.10 23.38 -25.71
CA GLY A 29 -25.27 22.53 -25.95
C GLY A 29 -24.96 21.03 -25.86
N HIS A 30 -23.95 20.65 -25.06
CA HIS A 30 -23.51 19.25 -24.88
C HIS A 30 -24.01 18.62 -23.58
N ILE A 31 -25.02 19.21 -22.93
CA ILE A 31 -25.68 18.65 -21.76
C ILE A 31 -27.10 18.23 -22.14
N GLU A 32 -27.38 16.94 -22.03
CA GLU A 32 -28.73 16.39 -22.22
C GLU A 32 -29.58 16.52 -20.96
N LYS A 33 -29.00 16.24 -19.78
CA LYS A 33 -29.72 16.22 -18.49
C LYS A 33 -28.77 16.52 -17.32
N VAL A 34 -29.29 17.24 -16.32
CA VAL A 34 -28.64 17.44 -15.01
C VAL A 34 -29.60 16.96 -13.93
N GLU A 35 -29.12 16.09 -13.03
CA GLU A 35 -29.90 15.60 -11.91
C GLU A 35 -29.04 15.34 -10.68
N ASP A 36 -29.68 15.37 -9.50
CA ASP A 36 -29.02 15.04 -8.25
C ASP A 36 -28.76 13.53 -8.17
N TYR A 37 -27.53 13.15 -7.82
CA TYR A 37 -27.12 11.75 -7.76
C TYR A 37 -26.45 11.40 -6.42
N ALA A 38 -27.17 10.62 -5.61
CA ALA A 38 -26.64 10.09 -4.35
C ALA A 38 -25.78 8.85 -4.62
N HIS A 39 -24.52 8.89 -4.19
CA HIS A 39 -23.59 7.77 -4.30
C HIS A 39 -22.54 7.79 -3.19
N ASN A 40 -21.80 6.69 -3.05
CA ASN A 40 -20.72 6.57 -2.08
C ASN A 40 -19.46 7.25 -2.62
N VAL A 41 -18.92 8.19 -1.85
CA VAL A 41 -17.65 8.87 -2.13
C VAL A 41 -16.60 8.37 -1.15
N MET A 42 -15.41 8.05 -1.68
CA MET A 42 -14.29 7.57 -0.87
C MET A 42 -13.52 8.73 -0.25
N TYR A 43 -13.21 8.62 1.03
CA TYR A 43 -12.45 9.60 1.79
C TYR A 43 -11.24 8.96 2.46
N SER A 44 -10.15 9.71 2.56
CA SER A 44 -8.98 9.31 3.33
C SER A 44 -9.38 9.11 4.78
N GLU A 45 -9.00 7.97 5.36
CA GLU A 45 -9.28 7.67 6.75
C GLU A 45 -8.69 8.74 7.70
N LYS A 46 -7.46 9.19 7.40
CA LYS A 46 -6.70 10.13 8.24
C LYS A 46 -7.12 11.59 8.00
N SER A 47 -7.03 12.07 6.77
CA SER A 47 -7.26 13.50 6.46
C SER A 47 -8.72 13.83 6.20
N LYS A 48 -9.59 12.82 5.99
CA LYS A 48 -10.97 12.98 5.52
C LYS A 48 -11.09 13.73 4.20
N ALA A 49 -10.00 13.88 3.45
CA ALA A 49 -10.03 14.43 2.10
C ALA A 49 -10.61 13.41 1.12
N MET A 50 -11.33 13.89 0.10
CA MET A 50 -11.85 13.03 -0.97
C MET A 50 -10.68 12.37 -1.71
N ILE A 51 -10.74 11.05 -1.91
CA ILE A 51 -9.71 10.30 -2.62
C ILE A 51 -9.95 10.42 -4.12
N GLU A 52 -8.88 10.65 -4.87
CA GLU A 52 -8.89 10.63 -6.33
C GLU A 52 -7.90 9.59 -6.84
N PRO A 53 -8.29 8.72 -7.80
CA PRO A 53 -7.36 7.80 -8.43
C PRO A 53 -6.42 8.56 -9.35
N ILE A 54 -5.12 8.36 -9.19
CA ILE A 54 -4.09 8.92 -10.05
C ILE A 54 -3.14 7.79 -10.46
N LEU A 55 -2.70 7.80 -11.72
CA LEU A 55 -1.65 6.89 -12.17
C LEU A 55 -0.30 7.40 -11.67
N SER A 56 0.41 6.56 -10.95
CA SER A 56 1.74 6.85 -10.42
C SER A 56 2.56 5.56 -10.40
N GLU A 57 3.85 5.68 -10.69
CA GLU A 57 4.81 4.60 -10.50
C GLU A 57 5.00 4.36 -9.00
N GLN A 58 4.85 3.12 -8.57
CA GLN A 58 4.84 2.71 -7.16
C GLN A 58 5.40 1.29 -7.02
N TRP A 59 5.84 0.95 -5.81
CA TRP A 59 6.32 -0.38 -5.45
C TRP A 59 5.16 -1.27 -5.01
N PHE A 60 5.08 -2.46 -5.60
CA PHE A 60 4.03 -3.43 -5.30
C PHE A 60 4.59 -4.78 -4.89
N VAL A 61 3.93 -5.41 -3.92
CA VAL A 61 4.15 -6.82 -3.59
C VAL A 61 3.11 -7.66 -4.32
N SER A 62 3.57 -8.71 -5.01
CA SER A 62 2.69 -9.68 -5.67
C SER A 62 1.96 -10.54 -4.63
N MET A 63 0.73 -10.14 -4.29
CA MET A 63 0.02 -10.70 -3.15
C MET A 63 -0.53 -12.09 -3.43
N LYS A 64 -0.84 -12.40 -4.69
CA LYS A 64 -1.42 -13.71 -5.07
C LYS A 64 -0.55 -14.87 -4.57
N LYS A 65 0.77 -14.77 -4.71
CA LYS A 65 1.72 -15.82 -4.28
C LYS A 65 1.82 -15.94 -2.76
N LEU A 66 1.65 -14.84 -2.04
CA LEU A 66 1.69 -14.82 -0.56
C LEU A 66 0.35 -15.25 0.04
N ALA A 67 -0.75 -15.00 -0.67
CA ALA A 67 -2.09 -15.33 -0.21
C ALA A 67 -2.34 -16.84 -0.17
N GLU A 68 -1.83 -17.59 -1.16
CA GLU A 68 -1.99 -19.04 -1.24
C GLU A 68 -1.53 -19.79 0.02
N PRO A 69 -0.27 -19.65 0.50
CA PRO A 69 0.16 -20.34 1.72
C PRO A 69 -0.58 -19.85 2.97
N ALA A 70 -0.95 -18.56 3.02
CA ALA A 70 -1.68 -17.99 4.15
C ALA A 70 -3.12 -18.54 4.26
N ILE A 71 -3.82 -18.70 3.12
CA ILE A 71 -5.13 -19.38 3.06
C ILE A 71 -5.00 -20.83 3.53
N LYS A 72 -3.99 -21.54 3.01
CA LYS A 72 -3.79 -22.98 3.26
C LYS A 72 -3.61 -23.29 4.75
N VAL A 73 -2.84 -22.49 5.49
CA VAL A 73 -2.63 -22.75 6.93
C VAL A 73 -3.91 -22.59 7.76
N VAL A 74 -4.84 -21.74 7.33
CA VAL A 74 -6.16 -21.59 7.96
C VAL A 74 -7.08 -22.74 7.56
N GLU A 75 -7.09 -23.12 6.28
CA GLU A 75 -7.86 -24.28 5.79
C GLU A 75 -7.43 -25.60 6.44
N GLU A 76 -6.13 -25.78 6.71
CA GLU A 76 -5.58 -26.93 7.44
C GLU A 76 -5.85 -26.86 8.97
N GLY A 77 -6.42 -25.76 9.47
CA GLY A 77 -6.73 -25.58 10.89
C GLY A 77 -5.51 -25.33 11.78
N LYS A 78 -4.33 -25.01 11.20
CA LYS A 78 -3.12 -24.63 11.95
C LYS A 78 -3.27 -23.26 12.59
N ILE A 79 -4.00 -22.35 11.93
CA ILE A 79 -4.47 -21.08 12.49
C ILE A 79 -5.98 -21.16 12.65
N LYS A 80 -6.49 -20.75 13.82
CA LYS A 80 -7.92 -20.75 14.14
C LYS A 80 -8.35 -19.35 14.56
N PHE A 81 -9.42 -18.84 13.93
CA PHE A 81 -10.01 -17.55 14.28
C PHE A 81 -11.06 -17.73 15.38
N TYR A 82 -11.09 -16.77 16.31
CA TYR A 82 -12.11 -16.66 17.35
C TYR A 82 -12.64 -15.22 17.42
N PRO A 83 -13.96 -14.98 17.25
CA PRO A 83 -14.99 -15.94 16.85
C PRO A 83 -14.79 -16.52 15.43
N GLU A 84 -15.27 -17.75 15.21
CA GLU A 84 -15.07 -18.50 13.95
C GLU A 84 -15.61 -17.78 12.70
N MET A 85 -16.60 -16.89 12.88
CA MET A 85 -17.18 -16.13 11.76
C MET A 85 -16.16 -15.30 10.98
N TRP A 86 -15.06 -14.86 11.62
CA TRP A 86 -14.00 -14.07 10.98
C TRP A 86 -13.26 -14.82 9.88
N THR A 87 -13.25 -16.16 9.92
CA THR A 87 -12.68 -17.00 8.87
C THR A 87 -13.30 -16.70 7.50
N LYS A 88 -14.60 -16.38 7.45
CA LYS A 88 -15.28 -16.00 6.19
C LYS A 88 -14.79 -14.67 5.64
N THR A 89 -14.64 -13.66 6.50
CA THR A 89 -14.10 -12.35 6.15
C THR A 89 -12.67 -12.47 5.64
N TYR A 90 -11.84 -13.22 6.38
CA TYR A 90 -10.46 -13.51 6.00
C TYR A 90 -10.38 -14.16 4.61
N TYR A 91 -11.12 -15.24 4.36
CA TYR A 91 -11.10 -15.88 3.04
C TYR A 91 -11.61 -14.97 1.93
N HIS A 92 -12.64 -14.18 2.19
CA HIS A 92 -13.13 -13.22 1.21
C HIS A 92 -12.05 -12.20 0.84
N TRP A 93 -11.32 -11.67 1.83
CA TRP A 93 -10.24 -10.74 1.58
C TRP A 93 -9.06 -11.40 0.85
N MET A 94 -8.51 -12.48 1.41
CA MET A 94 -7.34 -13.16 0.87
C MET A 94 -7.53 -13.70 -0.55
N ARG A 95 -8.75 -14.16 -0.91
CA ARG A 95 -9.03 -14.68 -2.26
C ARG A 95 -9.23 -13.59 -3.31
N ASN A 96 -9.56 -12.36 -2.89
CA ASN A 96 -9.78 -11.22 -3.78
C ASN A 96 -8.68 -10.14 -3.67
N VAL A 97 -7.63 -10.42 -2.90
CA VAL A 97 -6.54 -9.47 -2.64
C VAL A 97 -5.88 -9.08 -3.96
N ARG A 98 -5.58 -7.79 -4.08
CA ARG A 98 -4.79 -7.23 -5.18
C ARG A 98 -3.35 -7.01 -4.72
N ASP A 99 -2.46 -6.81 -5.67
CA ASP A 99 -1.07 -6.48 -5.36
C ASP A 99 -1.01 -5.25 -4.47
N TRP A 100 -0.23 -5.35 -3.40
CA TRP A 100 -0.20 -4.37 -2.34
C TRP A 100 0.81 -3.29 -2.69
N CYS A 101 0.32 -2.06 -2.86
CA CYS A 101 1.19 -0.89 -2.98
C CYS A 101 1.88 -0.63 -1.64
N ILE A 102 3.19 -0.85 -1.56
CA ILE A 102 4.01 -0.72 -0.34
C ILE A 102 4.76 0.61 -0.25
N SER A 103 4.85 1.39 -1.32
CA SER A 103 5.50 2.70 -1.31
C SER A 103 4.56 3.81 -0.87
N ARG A 104 5.09 4.80 -0.15
CA ARG A 104 4.36 5.96 0.35
C ARG A 104 5.22 7.21 0.18
N GLN A 105 4.61 8.27 -0.36
CA GLN A 105 5.23 9.58 -0.52
C GLN A 105 5.11 10.38 0.79
N LEU A 106 5.71 9.85 1.85
CA LEU A 106 5.68 10.41 3.20
C LEU A 106 7.11 10.65 3.69
N TRP A 107 7.25 11.60 4.60
CA TRP A 107 8.54 11.91 5.25
C TRP A 107 8.90 10.93 6.36
N TRP A 108 7.90 10.23 6.91
CA TRP A 108 8.06 9.33 8.05
C TRP A 108 7.81 7.89 7.66
N GLY A 109 8.83 7.04 7.83
CA GLY A 109 8.80 5.61 7.54
C GLY A 109 10.21 5.10 7.27
N HIS A 110 10.32 3.80 6.98
CA HIS A 110 11.59 3.23 6.54
C HIS A 110 11.76 3.55 5.05
N GLN A 111 12.80 4.28 4.68
CA GLN A 111 13.09 4.55 3.27
C GLN A 111 13.28 3.25 2.50
N ILE A 112 12.70 3.16 1.31
CA ILE A 112 12.78 1.96 0.49
C ILE A 112 14.25 1.74 0.11
N PRO A 113 14.79 0.51 0.28
CA PRO A 113 16.18 0.20 -0.05
C PRO A 113 16.30 -0.09 -1.56
N VAL A 114 15.94 0.88 -2.38
CA VAL A 114 16.06 0.84 -3.85
C VAL A 114 16.78 2.10 -4.31
N TRP A 115 17.70 1.93 -5.26
CA TRP A 115 18.48 2.99 -5.87
C TRP A 115 18.34 2.95 -7.38
N TYR A 116 18.36 4.14 -7.98
CA TYR A 116 18.37 4.33 -9.43
C TYR A 116 19.72 4.89 -9.85
N HIS A 117 20.35 4.27 -10.85
CA HIS A 117 21.60 4.78 -11.38
C HIS A 117 21.33 6.09 -12.14
N ASN A 118 22.11 7.14 -11.83
CA ASN A 118 21.86 8.52 -12.27
C ASN A 118 21.91 8.68 -13.80
N GLU A 119 22.74 7.89 -14.50
CA GLU A 119 22.85 7.94 -15.97
C GLU A 119 22.00 6.89 -16.71
N THR A 120 22.00 5.63 -16.27
CA THR A 120 21.37 4.52 -17.00
C THR A 120 19.92 4.27 -16.60
N GLY A 121 19.49 4.73 -15.42
CA GLY A 121 18.19 4.40 -14.84
C GLY A 121 18.08 2.95 -14.35
N GLU A 122 19.19 2.21 -14.25
CA GLU A 122 19.20 0.87 -13.68
C GLU A 122 18.71 0.88 -12.23
N VAL A 123 17.97 -0.16 -11.84
CA VAL A 123 17.39 -0.30 -10.51
C VAL A 123 18.22 -1.31 -9.70
N TYR A 124 18.73 -0.87 -8.55
CA TYR A 124 19.43 -1.70 -7.59
C TYR A 124 18.64 -1.79 -6.28
N CYS A 125 18.45 -2.99 -5.73
CA CYS A 125 17.66 -3.23 -4.53
C CYS A 125 18.39 -4.18 -3.59
N ASP A 126 18.88 -3.69 -2.45
CA ASP A 126 19.61 -4.48 -1.45
C ASP A 126 19.61 -3.78 -0.08
N VAL A 127 19.86 -4.52 1.00
CA VAL A 127 20.03 -3.95 2.34
C VAL A 127 21.28 -3.07 2.42
N LYS A 128 22.29 -3.36 1.61
CA LYS A 128 23.51 -2.55 1.51
C LYS A 128 23.37 -1.54 0.37
N PRO A 129 23.78 -0.28 0.55
CA PRO A 129 23.80 0.68 -0.55
C PRO A 129 24.85 0.27 -1.61
N PRO A 130 24.72 0.78 -2.86
CA PRO A 130 25.74 0.64 -3.90
C PRO A 130 27.13 1.06 -3.42
N GLU A 131 28.18 0.41 -3.96
CA GLU A 131 29.57 0.71 -3.60
C GLU A 131 30.04 2.11 -4.07
N ASP A 132 29.39 2.65 -5.11
CA ASP A 132 29.69 3.94 -5.74
C ASP A 132 28.54 4.95 -5.59
N PRO A 133 28.20 5.39 -4.35
CA PRO A 133 26.97 6.12 -4.06
C PRO A 133 26.76 7.42 -4.84
N GLU A 134 27.81 8.05 -5.35
CA GLU A 134 27.72 9.27 -6.18
C GLU A 134 26.98 9.03 -7.51
N ASN A 135 26.95 7.79 -8.00
CA ASN A 135 26.27 7.41 -9.23
C ASN A 135 24.83 6.94 -9.01
N TRP A 136 24.35 6.91 -7.77
CA TRP A 136 23.06 6.32 -7.42
C TRP A 136 22.22 7.26 -6.56
N THR A 137 20.95 7.38 -6.90
CA THR A 137 19.97 8.09 -6.08
C THR A 137 19.02 7.09 -5.45
N GLN A 138 18.93 7.09 -4.12
CA GLN A 138 17.96 6.24 -3.41
C GLN A 138 16.54 6.75 -3.64
N ASP A 139 15.58 5.84 -3.79
CA ASP A 139 14.17 6.15 -3.84
C ASP A 139 13.75 6.96 -2.61
N SER A 140 13.07 8.08 -2.82
CA SER A 140 12.62 8.96 -1.74
C SER A 140 11.40 8.43 -0.99
N ASP A 141 10.72 7.43 -1.55
CA ASP A 141 9.56 6.83 -0.92
C ASP A 141 9.93 6.03 0.34
N VAL A 142 8.97 5.96 1.24
CA VAL A 142 9.05 5.14 2.45
C VAL A 142 8.09 3.96 2.36
N LEU A 143 8.42 2.88 3.06
CA LEU A 143 7.57 1.71 3.20
C LEU A 143 6.31 2.03 4.00
N ASP A 144 5.20 1.41 3.59
CA ASP A 144 3.94 1.42 4.31
C ASP A 144 4.12 0.96 5.77
N THR A 145 3.42 1.57 6.71
CA THR A 145 3.49 1.18 8.14
C THR A 145 3.04 -0.27 8.34
N TRP A 146 2.11 -0.75 7.53
CA TRP A 146 1.70 -2.16 7.55
C TRP A 146 2.82 -3.11 7.09
N PHE A 147 3.76 -2.63 6.28
CA PHE A 147 4.92 -3.41 5.80
C PHE A 147 5.95 -3.69 6.88
N SER A 148 6.06 -2.85 7.92
CA SER A 148 6.87 -3.20 9.10
C SER A 148 6.05 -3.97 10.14
N SER A 149 4.75 -3.68 10.26
CA SER A 149 3.89 -4.24 11.31
C SER A 149 3.66 -5.74 11.18
N TRP A 150 3.51 -6.28 9.96
CA TRP A 150 3.36 -7.73 9.76
C TRP A 150 4.62 -8.55 10.10
N LEU A 151 5.78 -7.90 10.22
CA LEU A 151 7.04 -8.53 10.63
C LEU A 151 7.15 -8.69 12.16
N TRP A 152 6.20 -8.13 12.91
CA TRP A 152 6.18 -8.16 14.38
C TRP A 152 6.41 -9.53 15.02
N PRO A 153 5.84 -10.65 14.52
CA PRO A 153 5.98 -11.96 15.18
C PRO A 153 7.42 -12.45 15.36
N PHE A 154 8.37 -11.91 14.58
CA PHE A 154 9.78 -12.29 14.64
C PHE A 154 10.72 -11.10 14.85
N SER A 155 10.35 -9.89 14.44
CA SER A 155 11.23 -8.71 14.56
C SER A 155 11.52 -8.32 16.00
N VAL A 156 10.59 -8.55 16.94
CA VAL A 156 10.79 -8.26 18.37
C VAL A 156 11.85 -9.13 19.03
N PHE A 157 12.14 -10.29 18.45
CA PHE A 157 13.15 -11.22 18.93
C PHE A 157 14.49 -11.03 18.20
N GLY A 158 14.66 -9.92 17.49
CA GLY A 158 15.92 -9.60 16.80
C GLY A 158 16.18 -10.44 15.55
N TRP A 159 15.13 -10.92 14.87
CA TRP A 159 15.26 -11.60 13.58
C TRP A 159 15.99 -10.73 12.55
N GLN A 160 17.01 -11.30 11.90
CA GLN A 160 17.87 -10.58 10.93
C GLN A 160 17.83 -11.19 9.53
N ASN A 161 17.01 -12.21 9.31
CA ASN A 161 17.01 -13.01 8.08
C ASN A 161 18.42 -13.52 7.72
N SER A 162 19.15 -14.04 8.71
CA SER A 162 20.56 -14.43 8.55
C SER A 162 20.89 -15.71 9.29
N GLU A 163 22.08 -16.27 9.06
CA GLU A 163 22.57 -17.48 9.77
C GLU A 163 22.58 -17.32 11.29
N LYS A 164 22.64 -16.08 11.81
CA LYS A 164 22.57 -15.80 13.25
C LYS A 164 21.23 -16.23 13.87
N ASP A 165 20.15 -16.23 13.09
CA ASP A 165 18.82 -16.62 13.57
C ASP A 165 18.76 -18.11 13.93
N ALA A 166 19.64 -18.94 13.36
CA ALA A 166 19.73 -20.36 13.73
C ALA A 166 20.08 -20.57 15.22
N ASN A 167 20.80 -19.63 15.82
CA ASN A 167 21.19 -19.68 17.24
C ASN A 167 20.34 -18.76 18.13
N ASN A 168 19.30 -18.13 17.59
CA ASN A 168 18.45 -17.20 18.32
C ASN A 168 17.43 -17.95 19.20
N LYS A 169 17.81 -18.21 20.45
CA LYS A 169 17.01 -18.99 21.40
C LYS A 169 15.64 -18.37 21.70
N GLU A 170 15.54 -17.05 21.74
CA GLU A 170 14.27 -16.37 22.03
C GLU A 170 13.31 -16.52 20.85
N LEU A 171 13.78 -16.29 19.62
CA LEU A 171 12.98 -16.48 18.42
C LEU A 171 12.43 -17.91 18.34
N HIS A 172 13.26 -18.93 18.55
CA HIS A 172 12.83 -20.34 18.50
C HIS A 172 11.88 -20.73 19.64
N TYR A 173 11.92 -20.01 20.77
CA TYR A 173 11.04 -20.27 21.90
C TYR A 173 9.66 -19.62 21.72
N PHE A 174 9.60 -18.40 21.20
CA PHE A 174 8.36 -17.61 21.11
C PHE A 174 7.68 -17.62 19.72
N TYR A 175 8.36 -18.10 18.69
CA TYR A 175 7.82 -18.23 17.34
C TYR A 175 7.80 -19.71 16.89
N PRO A 176 6.67 -20.25 16.42
CA PRO A 176 5.39 -19.57 16.17
C PRO A 176 4.61 -19.23 17.46
N THR A 177 3.94 -18.08 17.46
CA THR A 177 3.15 -17.57 18.60
C THR A 177 1.83 -18.35 18.78
N ASP A 178 1.42 -18.61 20.03
CA ASP A 178 0.20 -19.37 20.35
C ASP A 178 -1.11 -18.60 20.15
N LEU A 179 -1.13 -17.29 20.48
CA LEU A 179 -2.34 -16.47 20.47
C LEU A 179 -2.03 -15.03 20.05
N LEU A 180 -2.76 -14.54 19.05
CA LEU A 180 -2.83 -13.13 18.70
C LEU A 180 -4.21 -12.57 19.09
N VAL A 181 -4.23 -11.65 20.04
CA VAL A 181 -5.44 -10.90 20.40
C VAL A 181 -5.39 -9.55 19.68
N THR A 182 -6.39 -9.28 18.85
CA THR A 182 -6.45 -8.05 18.06
C THR A 182 -7.89 -7.58 17.86
N ALA A 183 -8.04 -6.34 17.42
CA ALA A 183 -9.33 -5.77 17.06
C ALA A 183 -9.73 -6.16 15.63
N SER A 184 -11.04 -6.18 15.38
CA SER A 184 -11.61 -6.65 14.10
C SER A 184 -11.35 -5.74 12.91
N ASP A 185 -10.98 -4.49 13.17
CA ASP A 185 -10.67 -3.48 12.16
C ASP A 185 -9.33 -3.71 11.45
N ILE A 186 -8.48 -4.57 12.00
CA ILE A 186 -7.15 -4.90 11.47
C ILE A 186 -6.98 -6.41 11.17
N ILE A 187 -8.10 -7.08 10.84
CA ILE A 187 -8.19 -8.48 10.38
C ILE A 187 -8.20 -8.57 8.85
#